data_AF-A0A9E9MBZ7-F1
#
_entry.id   AF-A0A9E9MBZ7-F1
#
_cell.length_a   1.000
_cell.length_b   1.000
_cell.length_c   1.000
_cell.angle_alpha   90.00
_cell.angle_beta   90.00
_cell.angle_gamma   90.00
#
_symmetry.space_group_name_H-M   'P 1'
#
loop_
_entity.id
_entity.type
_entity.pdbx_description
1 polymer ?
#
loop_
_entity_poly.entity_id
_entity_poly.type
_entity_poly.pdbx_seq_one_letter_code
_entity_poly.pdbx_strand_id
1 'polypeptide(L)'
;MKIVILNKPYDVLSQFRKDEAHMTVSDFVDDPTLRIAGRLDMDSEGLVFLTDHGGLNQFITNPANKKYKTYLVQVDGDVTEEALEQLRKGVELNDGMTLPAKAIKVSEPEWLWDRDPPVRYRASIPTSWIEISICEGRNRQVRRMTSAVGFPTLRLIRTKIGTIDLVQLGLQPGETKEIEPLLYPDFKDVPAEQPYRSRSYVKKPGGTGGKPMVRKNKDGSAKKSGTKRIWQMDESEKPRRKTNGTTRPNTKAPRGRSRNSR
;
A
#
# COMPACT_ATOMS: atom_id res chain seq x y z
N MET A 1 18.51 14.78 3.59
CA MET A 1 17.31 14.15 4.20
C MET A 1 16.14 14.62 3.37
N LYS A 2 15.62 13.75 2.50
CA LYS A 2 14.57 14.09 1.56
C LYS A 2 13.24 13.49 2.01
N ILE A 3 12.16 14.26 1.91
CA ILE A 3 10.79 13.75 2.02
C ILE A 3 10.04 14.13 0.76
N VAL A 4 9.52 13.12 0.08
CA VAL A 4 8.56 13.28 -1.00
C VAL A 4 7.22 12.76 -0.53
N ILE A 5 6.19 13.55 -0.76
CA ILE A 5 4.79 13.18 -0.58
C ILE A 5 4.27 12.75 -1.93
N LEU A 6 3.59 11.61 -1.98
CA LEU A 6 2.84 11.13 -3.12
C LEU A 6 1.36 11.12 -2.74
N ASN A 7 0.50 11.72 -3.58
CA ASN A 7 -0.93 11.39 -3.57
C ASN A 7 -1.11 10.07 -4.32
N LYS A 8 -1.09 8.95 -3.61
CA LYS A 8 -1.14 7.62 -4.23
C LYS A 8 -2.52 7.39 -4.86
N PRO A 9 -2.62 7.10 -6.17
CA PRO A 9 -3.89 6.77 -6.81
C PRO A 9 -4.49 5.45 -6.33
N TYR A 10 -5.76 5.23 -6.69
CA TYR A 10 -6.45 3.94 -6.53
C TYR A 10 -5.80 2.87 -7.43
N ASP A 11 -5.91 1.61 -7.04
CA ASP A 11 -5.37 0.44 -7.76
C ASP A 11 -3.85 0.43 -8.01
N VAL A 12 -3.10 1.13 -7.15
CA VAL A 12 -1.63 1.18 -7.18
C VAL A 12 -1.05 0.42 -6.00
N LEU A 13 -0.05 -0.44 -6.21
CA LEU A 13 0.66 -1.13 -5.12
C LEU A 13 1.68 -0.21 -4.43
N SER A 14 1.68 -0.21 -3.10
CA SER A 14 2.70 0.47 -2.27
C SER A 14 4.04 -0.28 -2.28
N GLN A 15 4.71 -0.34 -3.44
CA GLN A 15 6.05 -0.89 -3.63
C GLN A 15 6.76 -0.22 -4.81
N PHE A 16 8.10 -0.25 -4.83
CA PHE A 16 8.91 0.21 -5.97
C PHE A 16 9.25 -0.92 -6.97
N ARG A 17 9.12 -2.18 -6.55
CA ARG A 17 9.32 -3.30 -7.45
C ARG A 17 8.16 -3.35 -8.44
N LYS A 18 8.46 -3.33 -9.74
CA LYS A 18 7.46 -3.51 -10.80
C LYS A 18 6.66 -4.80 -10.58
N ASP A 19 5.37 -4.71 -10.86
CA ASP A 19 4.42 -5.80 -10.84
C ASP A 19 3.85 -5.98 -12.25
N GLU A 20 3.49 -7.21 -12.62
CA GLU A 20 2.99 -7.51 -13.97
C GLU A 20 1.52 -7.12 -14.16
N ALA A 21 0.74 -7.09 -13.07
CA ALA A 21 -0.70 -6.90 -13.10
C ALA A 21 -1.14 -5.49 -12.68
N HIS A 22 -0.39 -4.85 -11.78
CA HIS A 22 -0.77 -3.56 -11.20
C HIS A 22 0.32 -2.51 -11.32
N MET A 23 -0.09 -1.25 -11.41
CA MET A 23 0.81 -0.12 -11.25
C MET A 23 1.40 -0.09 -9.84
N THR A 24 2.54 0.55 -9.70
CA THR A 24 3.32 0.61 -8.47
C THR A 24 3.77 2.04 -8.20
N VAL A 25 4.35 2.31 -7.03
CA VAL A 25 4.90 3.65 -6.72
C VAL A 25 5.99 4.07 -7.71
N SER A 26 6.69 3.10 -8.31
CA SER A 26 7.73 3.37 -9.33
C SER A 26 7.20 3.88 -10.68
N ASP A 27 5.88 3.94 -10.86
CA ASP A 27 5.25 4.53 -12.04
C ASP A 27 5.01 6.05 -11.86
N PHE A 28 5.18 6.56 -10.64
CA PHE A 28 4.99 7.96 -10.27
C PHE A 28 6.27 8.62 -9.74
N VAL A 29 7.28 7.82 -9.37
CA VAL A 29 8.51 8.28 -8.73
C VAL A 29 9.70 7.52 -9.27
N ASP A 30 10.60 8.25 -9.95
CA ASP A 30 11.77 7.70 -10.60
C ASP A 30 13.05 7.69 -9.73
N ASP A 31 12.98 8.22 -8.50
CA ASP A 31 14.14 8.31 -7.61
C ASP A 31 14.44 6.96 -6.91
N PRO A 32 15.54 6.26 -7.27
CA PRO A 32 15.85 4.93 -6.75
C PRO A 32 16.36 4.96 -5.30
N THR A 33 16.66 6.14 -4.76
CA THR A 33 17.11 6.29 -3.37
C THR A 33 15.94 6.26 -2.39
N LEU A 34 14.75 6.65 -2.84
CA LEU A 34 13.57 6.75 -2.00
C LEU A 34 13.03 5.38 -1.59
N ARG A 35 12.50 5.32 -0.37
CA ARG A 35 11.80 4.18 0.20
C ARG A 35 10.47 4.65 0.77
N ILE A 36 9.46 3.79 0.69
CA ILE A 36 8.14 4.07 1.24
C ILE A 36 8.23 4.13 2.77
N ALA A 37 7.76 5.24 3.35
CA ALA A 37 7.63 5.46 4.78
C ALA A 37 6.15 5.37 5.18
N GLY A 38 5.71 4.15 5.48
CA GLY A 38 4.32 3.82 5.76
C GLY A 38 3.55 3.46 4.50
N ARG A 39 2.80 2.37 4.56
CA ARG A 39 2.09 1.83 3.39
C ARG A 39 0.63 2.28 3.36
N LEU A 40 0.06 2.35 2.15
CA LEU A 40 -1.37 2.28 1.89
C LEU A 40 -1.69 0.97 1.16
N ASP A 41 -2.89 0.46 1.36
CA ASP A 41 -3.37 -0.68 0.59
C ASP A 41 -3.60 -0.28 -0.87
N MET A 42 -3.63 -1.27 -1.77
CA MET A 42 -3.83 -1.06 -3.20
C MET A 42 -5.14 -0.31 -3.49
N ASP A 43 -6.20 -0.72 -2.80
CA ASP A 43 -7.55 -0.18 -2.91
C ASP A 43 -7.77 1.13 -2.13
N SER A 44 -6.71 1.74 -1.60
CA SER A 44 -6.75 2.98 -0.82
C SER A 44 -5.94 4.08 -1.50
N GLU A 45 -6.38 5.33 -1.33
CA GLU A 45 -5.85 6.51 -2.01
C GLU A 45 -5.18 7.46 -1.01
N GLY A 46 -4.43 8.44 -1.52
CA GLY A 46 -4.00 9.60 -0.75
C GLY A 46 -2.56 9.55 -0.27
N LEU A 47 -2.30 10.29 0.80
CA LEU A 47 -0.97 10.69 1.25
C LEU A 47 -0.09 9.48 1.63
N VAL A 48 1.04 9.33 0.94
CA VAL A 48 2.14 8.42 1.28
C VAL A 48 3.44 9.20 1.35
N PHE A 49 4.25 8.95 2.39
CA PHE A 49 5.60 9.49 2.46
C PHE A 49 6.60 8.57 1.80
N LEU A 50 7.58 9.18 1.14
CA LEU A 50 8.75 8.54 0.57
C LEU A 50 9.98 9.29 1.10
N THR A 51 11.01 8.56 1.51
CA THR A 51 12.24 9.16 2.04
C THR A 51 13.46 8.31 1.74
N ASP A 52 14.60 8.97 1.58
CA ASP A 52 15.94 8.36 1.49
C ASP A 52 16.55 8.08 2.88
N HIS A 53 15.90 8.52 3.96
CA HIS A 53 16.45 8.52 5.31
C HIS A 53 15.83 7.44 6.21
N GLY A 54 16.68 6.55 6.75
CA GLY A 54 16.24 5.39 7.54
C GLY A 54 15.59 5.78 8.87
N GLY A 55 16.24 6.66 9.63
CA GLY A 55 15.73 7.14 10.91
C GLY A 55 14.39 7.86 10.78
N LEU A 56 14.18 8.57 9.67
CA LEU A 56 12.93 9.27 9.39
C LEU A 56 11.82 8.29 9.00
N ASN A 57 12.12 7.28 8.18
CA ASN A 57 11.16 6.21 7.88
C ASN A 57 10.71 5.51 9.16
N GLN A 58 11.65 5.14 10.03
CA GLN A 58 11.33 4.54 11.33
C GLN A 58 10.48 5.49 12.17
N PHE A 59 10.81 6.78 12.21
CA PHE A 59 10.05 7.78 12.95
C PHE A 59 8.60 7.92 12.42
N ILE A 60 8.40 7.93 11.10
CA ILE A 60 7.06 8.00 10.50
C ILE A 60 6.26 6.72 10.76
N THR A 61 6.91 5.57 10.71
CA THR A 61 6.23 4.26 10.75
C THR A 61 6.04 3.70 12.17
N ASN A 62 6.81 4.17 13.15
CA ASN A 62 6.77 3.66 14.51
C ASN A 62 5.41 3.97 15.18
N PRO A 63 4.62 2.95 15.57
CA PRO A 63 3.35 3.14 16.26
C PRO A 63 3.49 3.90 17.59
N ALA A 64 4.65 3.83 18.25
CA ALA A 64 4.90 4.52 19.52
C ALA A 64 4.80 6.05 19.40
N ASN A 65 4.99 6.61 18.21
CA ASN A 65 4.92 8.05 17.97
C ASN A 65 3.47 8.57 17.95
N LYS A 66 2.47 7.67 17.96
CA LYS A 66 1.03 7.96 18.08
C LYS A 66 0.53 9.10 17.19
N LYS A 67 1.14 9.27 16.02
CA LYS A 67 0.76 10.31 15.06
C LYS A 67 -0.60 9.96 14.48
N TYR A 68 -1.53 10.91 14.58
CA TYR A 68 -2.83 10.77 13.96
C TYR A 68 -2.70 10.73 12.44
N LYS A 69 -3.42 9.79 11.84
CA LYS A 69 -3.64 9.68 10.41
C LYS A 69 -5.12 9.91 10.18
N THR A 70 -5.45 10.93 9.40
CA THR A 70 -6.83 11.30 9.07
C THR A 70 -7.18 10.74 7.71
N TYR A 71 -8.36 10.15 7.63
CA TYR A 71 -8.90 9.55 6.44
C TYR A 71 -10.28 10.13 6.16
N LEU A 72 -10.51 10.45 4.89
CA LEU A 72 -11.84 10.64 4.35
C LEU A 72 -12.34 9.26 3.85
N VAL A 73 -13.51 8.85 4.32
CA VAL A 73 -14.07 7.52 4.10
C VAL A 73 -15.47 7.64 3.55
N GLN A 74 -15.70 7.09 2.36
CA GLN A 74 -17.06 6.87 1.88
C GLN A 74 -17.52 5.50 2.37
N VAL A 75 -18.69 5.44 3.01
CA VAL A 75 -19.28 4.20 3.50
C VAL A 75 -20.61 3.89 2.81
N ASP A 76 -20.95 2.61 2.78
CA ASP A 76 -22.24 2.12 2.33
C ASP A 76 -23.29 2.38 3.41
N GLY A 77 -24.41 3.02 3.05
CA GLY A 77 -25.44 3.48 3.96
C GLY A 77 -25.25 4.92 4.48
N ASP A 78 -26.27 5.40 5.20
CA ASP A 78 -26.21 6.67 5.90
C ASP A 78 -25.75 6.48 7.35
N VAL A 79 -24.52 6.88 7.66
CA VAL A 79 -23.91 6.66 8.98
C VAL A 79 -24.70 7.36 10.07
N THR A 80 -24.98 6.63 11.15
CA THR A 80 -25.70 7.15 12.32
C THR A 80 -24.74 7.67 13.39
N GLU A 81 -25.25 8.51 14.29
CA GLU A 81 -24.45 9.05 15.39
C GLU A 81 -24.03 7.95 16.38
N GLU A 82 -24.84 6.91 16.57
CA GLU A 82 -24.51 5.77 17.42
C GLU A 82 -23.29 5.02 16.89
N ALA A 83 -23.20 4.83 15.56
CA ALA A 83 -22.05 4.19 14.91
C ALA A 83 -20.79 5.06 15.04
N LEU A 84 -20.92 6.38 14.88
CA LEU A 84 -19.80 7.31 15.10
C LEU A 84 -19.32 7.26 16.55
N GLU A 85 -20.23 7.20 17.52
CA GLU A 85 -19.89 7.11 18.93
C GLU A 85 -19.17 5.79 19.28
N GLN A 86 -19.58 4.67 18.66
CA GLN A 86 -18.83 3.41 18.77
C GLN A 86 -17.40 3.55 18.21
N LEU A 87 -17.24 4.16 17.04
CA LEU A 87 -15.90 4.42 16.46
C LEU A 87 -15.06 5.29 17.39
N ARG A 88 -15.65 6.32 18.03
CA ARG A 88 -14.94 7.21 18.96
C ARG A 88 -14.49 6.51 20.22
N LYS A 89 -15.32 5.64 20.80
CA LYS A 89 -14.98 4.82 21.98
C LYS A 89 -13.96 3.73 21.68
N GLY A 90 -13.91 3.29 20.42
CA GLY A 90 -13.15 2.14 19.97
C GLY A 90 -14.08 0.94 19.76
N VAL A 91 -13.69 0.05 18.86
CA VAL A 91 -14.48 -1.10 18.44
C VAL A 91 -13.67 -2.38 18.58
N GLU A 92 -14.34 -3.48 18.90
CA GLU A 92 -13.69 -4.77 18.98
C GLU A 92 -13.50 -5.36 17.57
N LEU A 93 -12.24 -5.69 17.24
CA LEU A 93 -11.88 -6.38 16.00
C LEU A 93 -11.27 -7.74 16.33
N ASN A 94 -11.08 -8.60 15.33
CA ASN A 94 -10.50 -9.95 15.52
C ASN A 94 -9.10 -9.98 16.18
N ASP A 95 -8.35 -8.89 16.06
CA ASP A 95 -7.02 -8.68 16.66
C ASP A 95 -7.07 -7.79 17.92
N GLY A 96 -8.25 -7.64 18.54
CA GLY A 96 -8.49 -6.94 19.80
C GLY A 96 -9.20 -5.59 19.67
N MET A 97 -9.41 -4.92 20.81
CA MET A 97 -10.04 -3.59 20.86
C MET A 97 -9.19 -2.53 20.14
N THR A 98 -9.80 -1.63 19.38
CA THR A 98 -9.09 -0.45 18.85
C THR A 98 -8.91 0.61 19.92
N LEU A 99 -7.91 1.48 19.73
CA LEU A 99 -7.85 2.72 20.49
C LEU A 99 -9.04 3.62 20.11
N PRO A 100 -9.41 4.57 21.00
CA PRO A 100 -10.35 5.63 20.66
C PRO A 100 -9.93 6.37 19.39
N ALA A 101 -10.89 6.65 18.53
CA ALA A 101 -10.69 7.41 17.30
C ALA A 101 -11.40 8.78 17.37
N LYS A 102 -11.06 9.68 16.45
CA LYS A 102 -11.94 10.82 16.15
C LYS A 102 -12.74 10.45 14.92
N ALA A 103 -14.07 10.54 14.97
CA ALA A 103 -14.94 10.22 13.86
C ALA A 103 -16.09 11.23 13.79
N ILE A 104 -16.28 11.85 12.63
CA ILE A 104 -17.37 12.78 12.35
C ILE A 104 -17.94 12.50 10.96
N LYS A 105 -19.25 12.68 10.81
CA LYS A 105 -19.89 12.71 9.50
C LYS A 105 -19.56 14.04 8.81
N VAL A 106 -19.27 14.00 7.53
CA VAL A 106 -18.96 15.17 6.71
C VAL A 106 -19.73 15.12 5.40
N SER A 107 -19.89 16.27 4.72
CA SER A 107 -20.36 16.31 3.35
C SER A 107 -19.27 15.82 2.40
N GLU A 108 -19.67 15.44 1.18
CA GLU A 108 -18.70 15.21 0.11
C GLU A 108 -17.92 16.52 -0.14
N PRO A 109 -16.57 16.47 -0.14
CA PRO A 109 -15.79 17.68 -0.34
C PRO A 109 -15.68 18.08 -1.81
N GLU A 110 -15.70 19.39 -2.08
CA GLU A 110 -15.58 19.94 -3.44
C GLU A 110 -14.20 19.68 -4.09
N TRP A 111 -13.16 19.49 -3.28
CA TRP A 111 -11.80 19.19 -3.77
C TRP A 111 -11.61 17.73 -4.20
N LEU A 112 -12.62 16.87 -3.99
CA LEU A 112 -12.52 15.43 -4.22
C LEU A 112 -12.36 15.14 -5.73
N TRP A 113 -11.31 14.41 -6.07
CA TRP A 113 -11.09 13.93 -7.43
C TRP A 113 -11.95 12.70 -7.75
N ASP A 114 -12.26 12.53 -9.04
CA ASP A 114 -12.88 11.33 -9.57
C ASP A 114 -11.98 10.10 -9.37
N ARG A 115 -12.62 8.95 -9.10
CA ARG A 115 -11.92 7.67 -8.99
C ARG A 115 -12.15 6.83 -10.24
N ASP A 116 -11.09 6.22 -10.75
CA ASP A 116 -11.16 5.19 -11.79
C ASP A 116 -10.69 3.82 -11.23
N PRO A 117 -11.53 2.77 -11.27
CA PRO A 117 -12.95 2.79 -11.58
C PRO A 117 -13.79 3.50 -10.50
N PRO A 118 -14.94 4.08 -10.86
CA PRO A 118 -15.80 4.76 -9.90
C PRO A 118 -16.31 3.82 -8.80
N VAL A 119 -16.73 4.40 -7.68
CA VAL A 119 -17.45 3.65 -6.65
C VAL A 119 -18.77 3.16 -7.25
N ARG A 120 -19.06 1.87 -7.06
CA ARG A 120 -20.30 1.29 -7.58
C ARG A 120 -21.50 1.96 -6.93
N TYR A 121 -22.17 2.81 -7.68
CA TYR A 121 -23.39 3.47 -7.27
C TYR A 121 -24.59 2.51 -7.32
N ARG A 122 -25.44 2.58 -6.30
CA ARG A 122 -26.72 1.87 -6.24
C ARG A 122 -27.79 2.88 -5.83
N ALA A 123 -28.71 3.22 -6.73
CA ALA A 123 -29.72 4.25 -6.48
C ALA A 123 -30.59 3.99 -5.24
N SER A 124 -30.78 2.72 -4.85
CA SER A 124 -31.58 2.32 -3.70
C SER A 124 -30.83 2.36 -2.36
N ILE A 125 -29.51 2.58 -2.36
CA ILE A 125 -28.71 2.56 -1.13
C ILE A 125 -27.91 3.86 -1.04
N PRO A 126 -28.17 4.72 -0.03
CA PRO A 126 -27.41 5.95 0.13
C PRO A 126 -25.95 5.62 0.50
N THR A 127 -25.05 6.57 0.24
CA THR A 127 -23.69 6.55 0.77
C THR A 127 -23.45 7.80 1.60
N SER A 128 -22.60 7.71 2.60
CA SER A 128 -22.24 8.86 3.43
C SER A 128 -20.73 8.96 3.61
N TRP A 129 -20.25 10.14 3.99
CA TRP A 129 -18.83 10.42 4.18
C TRP A 129 -18.51 10.62 5.66
N ILE A 130 -17.38 10.05 6.08
CA ILE A 130 -16.85 10.14 7.44
C ILE A 130 -15.41 10.64 7.35
N GLU A 131 -15.07 11.62 8.19
CA GLU A 131 -13.67 11.89 8.51
C GLU A 131 -13.31 11.09 9.77
N ILE A 132 -12.32 10.19 9.65
CA ILE A 132 -11.83 9.38 10.76
C ILE A 132 -10.33 9.59 10.98
N SER A 133 -9.93 9.87 12.22
CA SER A 133 -8.54 10.00 12.62
C SER A 133 -8.16 8.94 13.65
N ILE A 134 -7.15 8.14 13.34
CA ILE A 134 -6.60 7.10 14.23
C ILE A 134 -5.11 7.32 14.48
N CYS A 135 -4.63 6.97 15.67
CA CYS A 135 -3.21 7.08 16.05
C CYS A 135 -2.46 5.74 16.01
N GLU A 136 -3.11 4.69 15.49
CA GLU A 136 -2.55 3.36 15.28
C GLU A 136 -2.41 3.03 13.78
N GLY A 137 -2.14 1.78 13.44
CA GLY A 137 -1.82 1.38 12.07
C GLY A 137 -1.96 -0.11 11.82
N ARG A 138 -3.02 -0.74 12.33
CA ARG A 138 -3.28 -2.17 12.09
C ARG A 138 -3.69 -2.41 10.64
N ASN A 139 -3.53 -3.64 10.16
CA ASN A 139 -3.88 -3.99 8.79
C ASN A 139 -5.35 -3.67 8.49
N ARG A 140 -5.62 -2.93 7.41
CA ARG A 140 -6.98 -2.56 6.95
C ARG A 140 -7.87 -1.95 8.03
N GLN A 141 -7.28 -1.31 9.04
CA GLN A 141 -7.98 -1.01 10.28
C GLN A 141 -9.24 -0.18 10.08
N VAL A 142 -9.17 0.95 9.38
CA VAL A 142 -10.33 1.83 9.15
C VAL A 142 -11.47 1.05 8.51
N ARG A 143 -11.19 0.24 7.48
CA ARG A 143 -12.20 -0.57 6.79
C ARG A 143 -12.87 -1.59 7.71
N ARG A 144 -12.07 -2.22 8.57
CA ARG A 144 -12.58 -3.18 9.56
C ARG A 144 -13.42 -2.49 10.63
N MET A 145 -13.01 -1.30 11.06
CA MET A 145 -13.75 -0.49 12.02
C MET A 145 -15.11 -0.06 11.47
N THR A 146 -15.16 0.53 10.27
CA THR A 146 -16.46 0.97 9.71
C THR A 146 -17.38 -0.22 9.44
N SER A 147 -16.83 -1.35 8.98
CA SER A 147 -17.60 -2.59 8.79
C SER A 147 -18.14 -3.15 10.11
N ALA A 148 -17.39 -3.06 11.21
CA ALA A 148 -17.81 -3.57 12.52
C ALA A 148 -19.01 -2.79 13.08
N VAL A 149 -19.11 -1.50 12.78
CA VAL A 149 -20.25 -0.66 13.17
C VAL A 149 -21.40 -0.67 12.14
N GLY A 150 -21.35 -1.55 11.14
CA GLY A 150 -22.42 -1.76 10.16
C GLY A 150 -22.32 -0.95 8.86
N PHE A 151 -21.25 -0.19 8.64
CA PHE A 151 -21.08 0.70 7.49
C PHE A 151 -19.80 0.38 6.69
N PRO A 152 -19.79 -0.65 5.84
CA PRO A 152 -18.61 -1.05 5.07
C PRO A 152 -18.02 0.09 4.23
N THR A 153 -16.69 0.19 4.20
CA THR A 153 -15.98 1.22 3.43
C THR A 153 -16.01 0.96 1.92
N LEU A 154 -16.45 1.95 1.14
CA LEU A 154 -16.46 1.95 -0.33
C LEU A 154 -15.25 2.66 -0.94
N ARG A 155 -14.79 3.75 -0.32
CA ARG A 155 -13.63 4.55 -0.73
C ARG A 155 -12.88 5.02 0.51
N LEU A 156 -11.54 5.00 0.44
CA LEU A 156 -10.68 5.37 1.57
C LEU A 156 -9.53 6.23 1.07
N ILE A 157 -9.47 7.47 1.54
CA ILE A 157 -8.44 8.44 1.16
C ILE A 157 -7.74 8.92 2.41
N ARG A 158 -6.42 8.71 2.53
CA ARG A 158 -5.64 9.30 3.63
C ARG A 158 -5.32 10.75 3.29
N THR A 159 -5.99 11.68 3.96
CA THR A 159 -5.83 13.12 3.71
C THR A 159 -4.72 13.72 4.55
N LYS A 160 -4.43 13.17 5.74
CA LYS A 160 -3.47 13.79 6.67
C LYS A 160 -2.62 12.78 7.42
N ILE A 161 -1.37 13.14 7.70
CA ILE A 161 -0.52 12.50 8.71
C ILE A 161 0.15 13.58 9.54
N GLY A 162 -0.12 13.62 10.84
CA GLY A 162 0.39 14.69 11.71
C GLY A 162 -0.14 16.06 11.25
N THR A 163 0.74 17.03 11.02
CA THR A 163 0.38 18.35 10.48
C THR A 163 0.34 18.41 8.96
N ILE A 164 0.80 17.37 8.27
CA ILE A 164 0.92 17.36 6.81
C ILE A 164 -0.40 16.94 6.19
N ASP A 165 -0.96 17.85 5.41
CA ASP A 165 -2.28 17.76 4.83
C ASP A 165 -2.20 17.75 3.30
N LEU A 166 -2.74 16.71 2.70
CA LEU A 166 -2.73 16.47 1.26
C LEU A 166 -3.47 17.56 0.48
N VAL A 167 -4.61 18.01 1.04
CA VAL A 167 -5.50 18.98 0.39
C VAL A 167 -4.82 20.36 0.39
N GLN A 168 -4.20 20.75 1.50
CA GLN A 168 -3.45 22.00 1.58
C GLN A 168 -2.23 22.04 0.65
N LEU A 169 -1.64 20.88 0.36
CA LEU A 169 -0.53 20.79 -0.60
C LEU A 169 -0.99 20.88 -2.05
N GLY A 170 -2.30 20.77 -2.31
CA GLY A 170 -2.91 20.90 -3.64
C GLY A 170 -2.61 19.74 -4.58
N LEU A 171 -2.26 18.56 -4.05
CA LEU A 171 -1.79 17.43 -4.87
C LEU A 171 -2.95 16.60 -5.43
N GLN A 172 -3.00 16.47 -6.74
CA GLN A 172 -3.87 15.53 -7.45
C GLN A 172 -3.31 14.10 -7.44
N PRO A 173 -4.12 13.07 -7.70
CA PRO A 173 -3.66 11.69 -7.75
C PRO A 173 -2.48 11.51 -8.70
N GLY A 174 -1.43 10.84 -8.21
CA GLY A 174 -0.21 10.56 -8.96
C GLY A 174 0.83 11.69 -8.85
N GLU A 175 0.44 12.87 -8.38
CA GLU A 175 1.38 13.97 -8.18
C GLU A 175 2.23 13.79 -6.93
N THR A 176 3.42 14.39 -7.00
CA THR A 176 4.40 14.34 -5.93
C THR A 176 4.86 15.73 -5.54
N LYS A 177 5.26 15.89 -4.28
CA LYS A 177 5.87 17.12 -3.78
C LYS A 177 6.97 16.80 -2.81
N GLU A 178 8.15 17.34 -3.08
CA GLU A 178 9.22 17.37 -2.10
C GLU A 178 8.93 18.44 -1.05
N ILE A 179 9.11 18.11 0.22
CA ILE A 179 8.95 19.05 1.33
C ILE A 179 10.26 19.12 2.12
N GLU A 180 10.58 20.31 2.62
CA GLU A 180 11.69 20.52 3.54
C GLU A 180 11.25 20.05 4.95
N PRO A 181 11.80 18.94 5.48
CA PRO A 181 11.27 18.34 6.70
C PRO A 181 11.37 19.27 7.91
N LEU A 182 12.40 20.12 7.97
CA LEU A 182 12.65 21.05 9.06
C LEU A 182 11.56 22.13 9.21
N LEU A 183 10.75 22.37 8.17
CA LEU A 183 9.62 23.29 8.22
C LEU A 183 8.41 22.71 8.97
N TYR A 184 8.39 21.40 9.23
CA TYR A 184 7.26 20.72 9.85
C TYR A 184 7.59 20.34 11.30
N PRO A 185 6.71 20.69 12.27
CA PRO A 185 6.91 20.32 13.66
C PRO A 185 6.94 18.80 13.86
N ASP A 186 6.34 18.04 12.95
CA ASP A 186 6.36 16.58 13.00
C ASP A 186 7.75 15.97 12.87
N PHE A 187 8.72 16.68 12.29
CA PHE A 187 10.05 16.13 12.01
C PHE A 187 11.18 16.77 12.83
N LYS A 188 10.85 17.59 13.83
CA LYS A 188 11.85 18.29 14.66
C LYS A 188 12.73 17.34 15.48
N ASP A 189 12.15 16.24 15.96
CA ASP A 189 12.83 15.28 16.84
C ASP A 189 13.31 14.03 16.08
N VAL A 190 13.45 14.11 14.75
CA VAL A 190 13.90 12.97 13.95
C VAL A 190 15.36 12.67 14.31
N PRO A 191 15.67 11.42 14.70
CA PRO A 191 17.04 11.04 15.02
C PRO A 191 17.97 11.33 13.84
N ALA A 192 19.16 11.85 14.14
CA ALA A 192 20.18 12.20 13.14
C ALA A 192 20.76 11.00 12.36
N GLU A 193 20.34 9.76 12.66
CA GLU A 193 20.95 8.55 12.11
C GLU A 193 20.49 8.19 10.68
N GLN A 194 21.45 8.44 9.79
CA GLN A 194 21.86 7.78 8.54
C GLN A 194 20.85 7.52 7.41
N PRO A 195 21.22 7.88 6.16
CA PRO A 195 20.49 7.49 4.96
C PRO A 195 20.43 5.96 4.81
N TYR A 196 19.45 5.48 4.04
CA TYR A 196 19.28 4.05 3.79
C TYR A 196 20.56 3.49 3.16
N ARG A 197 21.39 2.80 3.96
CA ARG A 197 22.55 2.07 3.43
C ARG A 197 22.01 1.04 2.44
N SER A 198 22.41 1.14 1.18
CA SER A 198 22.12 0.10 0.20
C SER A 198 22.57 -1.22 0.82
N ARG A 199 21.70 -2.22 0.84
CA ARG A 199 22.16 -3.61 1.02
C ARG A 199 22.89 -4.01 -0.26
N SER A 200 23.99 -3.36 -0.61
CA SER A 200 25.10 -4.11 -1.19
C SER A 200 25.38 -5.20 -0.18
N TYR A 201 25.39 -6.45 -0.62
CA TYR A 201 25.75 -7.61 0.18
C TYR A 201 27.04 -7.31 0.95
N VAL A 202 26.93 -6.84 2.20
CA VAL A 202 28.09 -6.54 3.02
C VAL A 202 28.65 -7.90 3.41
N LYS A 203 29.68 -8.36 2.70
CA LYS A 203 30.57 -9.38 3.21
C LYS A 203 31.13 -8.80 4.52
N LYS A 204 30.64 -9.30 5.66
CA LYS A 204 31.20 -8.95 6.97
C LYS A 204 32.72 -9.21 6.93
N PRO A 205 33.58 -8.23 7.24
CA PRO A 205 35.00 -8.48 7.39
C PRO A 205 35.17 -9.38 8.63
N GLY A 206 35.84 -10.51 8.48
CA GLY A 206 36.18 -11.41 9.60
C GLY A 206 35.19 -12.54 9.92
N GLY A 207 34.13 -12.73 9.13
CA GLY A 207 33.31 -13.94 9.23
C GLY A 207 33.95 -15.09 8.45
N THR A 208 34.58 -16.05 9.14
CA THR A 208 34.83 -17.36 8.53
C THR A 208 33.50 -17.89 8.03
N GLY A 209 33.41 -18.15 6.72
CA GLY A 209 32.18 -18.57 6.06
C GLY A 209 31.57 -19.73 6.82
N GLY A 210 30.45 -19.48 7.51
CA GLY A 210 29.69 -20.52 8.19
C GLY A 210 29.34 -21.59 7.17
N LYS A 211 29.86 -22.79 7.36
CA LYS A 211 29.50 -23.94 6.51
C LYS A 211 27.97 -24.06 6.52
N PRO A 212 27.33 -24.29 5.35
CA PRO A 212 25.90 -24.46 5.30
C PRO A 212 25.48 -25.59 6.26
N MET A 213 24.52 -25.31 7.13
CA MET A 213 23.94 -26.32 8.02
C MET A 213 23.27 -27.41 7.17
N VAL A 214 23.96 -28.53 7.00
CA VAL A 214 23.37 -29.74 6.40
C VAL A 214 22.40 -30.31 7.44
N ARG A 215 21.09 -30.21 7.17
CA ARG A 215 20.09 -30.96 7.94
C ARG A 215 20.33 -32.46 7.71
N LYS A 216 20.52 -33.22 8.78
CA LYS A 216 20.64 -34.69 8.74
C LYS A 216 19.28 -35.35 9.01
N ASN A 217 19.06 -36.53 8.45
CA ASN A 217 17.97 -37.41 8.86
C ASN A 217 18.30 -38.06 10.23
N LYS A 218 17.32 -38.72 10.87
CA LYS A 218 17.51 -39.41 12.18
C LYS A 218 18.56 -40.54 12.14
N ASP A 219 18.92 -41.02 10.95
CA ASP A 219 19.93 -42.04 10.68
C ASP A 219 21.34 -41.45 10.39
N GLY A 220 21.51 -40.13 10.48
CA GLY A 220 22.80 -39.45 10.26
C GLY A 220 23.14 -39.16 8.80
N SER A 221 22.30 -39.56 7.83
CA SER A 221 22.49 -39.27 6.41
C SER A 221 22.16 -37.81 6.05
N ALA A 222 22.84 -37.24 5.04
CA ALA A 222 22.62 -35.86 4.59
C ALA A 222 21.28 -35.73 3.85
N LYS A 223 20.39 -34.82 4.30
CA LYS A 223 19.08 -34.59 3.69
C LYS A 223 19.23 -33.77 2.41
N LYS A 224 19.07 -34.40 1.23
CA LYS A 224 19.01 -33.70 -0.06
C LYS A 224 17.73 -32.85 -0.11
N SER A 225 17.82 -31.55 0.20
CA SER A 225 16.72 -30.61 -0.05
C SER A 225 16.84 -30.07 -1.47
N GLY A 226 16.02 -30.58 -2.37
CA GLY A 226 15.97 -30.09 -3.74
C GLY A 226 14.75 -30.62 -4.44
N THR A 227 13.58 -30.00 -4.20
CA THR A 227 12.52 -30.06 -5.20
C THR A 227 13.09 -29.36 -6.43
N LYS A 228 13.30 -30.10 -7.54
CA LYS A 228 13.75 -29.51 -8.81
C LYS A 228 12.83 -28.33 -9.14
N ARG A 229 13.40 -27.17 -9.49
CA ARG A 229 12.58 -26.07 -10.02
C ARG A 229 12.01 -26.52 -11.36
N ILE A 230 10.83 -26.04 -11.74
CA ILE A 230 10.12 -26.44 -12.97
C ILE A 230 10.97 -26.23 -14.24
N TRP A 231 11.88 -25.25 -14.25
CA TRP A 231 12.82 -25.00 -15.35
C TRP A 231 14.04 -25.95 -15.39
N GLN A 232 14.24 -26.74 -14.34
CA GLN A 232 15.27 -27.79 -14.22
C GLN A 232 14.69 -29.19 -14.44
N MET A 233 13.39 -29.30 -14.71
CA MET A 233 12.70 -30.55 -15.02
C MET A 233 12.78 -30.83 -16.52
N ASP A 234 12.89 -32.11 -16.88
CA ASP A 234 12.74 -32.57 -18.26
C ASP A 234 11.30 -32.27 -18.76
N GLU A 235 11.11 -32.07 -20.05
CA GLU A 235 9.80 -31.77 -20.66
C GLU A 235 8.74 -32.82 -20.30
N SER A 236 9.15 -34.08 -20.16
CA SER A 236 8.29 -35.21 -19.77
C SER A 236 7.86 -35.19 -18.30
N GLU A 237 8.58 -34.47 -17.43
CA GLU A 237 8.33 -34.38 -15.98
C GLU A 237 7.57 -33.11 -15.57
N LYS A 238 7.41 -32.13 -16.48
CA LYS A 238 6.69 -30.88 -16.19
C LYS A 238 5.18 -31.13 -16.05
N PRO A 239 4.51 -30.54 -15.05
CA PRO A 239 3.07 -30.70 -14.88
C PRO A 239 2.33 -30.12 -16.09
N ARG A 240 1.60 -30.98 -16.82
CA ARG A 240 0.75 -30.57 -17.95
C ARG A 240 -0.36 -29.64 -17.45
N ARG A 241 -0.43 -28.44 -18.04
CA ARG A 241 -1.47 -27.45 -17.77
C ARG A 241 -2.84 -28.03 -18.13
N LYS A 242 -3.70 -28.29 -17.15
CA LYS A 242 -5.11 -28.64 -17.41
C LYS A 242 -5.79 -27.40 -18.01
N THR A 243 -6.07 -27.44 -19.31
CA THR A 243 -6.93 -26.47 -19.97
C THR A 243 -8.38 -26.84 -19.67
N ASN A 244 -9.03 -26.14 -18.76
CA ASN A 244 -10.49 -26.16 -18.73
C ASN A 244 -10.97 -25.42 -19.99
N GLY A 245 -11.66 -26.17 -20.86
CA GLY A 245 -12.09 -25.71 -22.16
C GLY A 245 -13.05 -24.53 -22.09
N THR A 246 -12.65 -23.43 -22.72
CA THR A 246 -13.58 -22.51 -23.38
C THR A 246 -12.84 -21.88 -24.54
N THR A 247 -12.79 -22.62 -25.64
CA THR A 247 -12.21 -22.18 -26.91
C THR A 247 -13.17 -21.20 -27.57
N ARG A 248 -12.72 -19.98 -27.89
CA ARG A 248 -13.28 -19.20 -29.00
C ARG A 248 -12.20 -19.03 -30.08
N PRO A 249 -12.52 -19.21 -31.38
CA PRO A 249 -11.51 -19.42 -32.41
C PRO A 249 -10.82 -18.11 -32.79
N ASN A 250 -9.50 -18.19 -32.92
CA ASN A 250 -8.65 -17.14 -33.46
C ASN A 250 -8.60 -17.28 -34.99
N THR A 251 -9.38 -16.50 -35.73
CA THR A 251 -9.22 -16.37 -37.18
C THR A 251 -8.12 -15.34 -37.50
N LYS A 252 -6.90 -15.84 -37.68
CA LYS A 252 -5.83 -15.12 -38.38
C LYS A 252 -6.17 -15.07 -39.88
N ALA A 253 -6.34 -13.87 -40.44
CA ALA A 253 -6.19 -13.65 -41.88
C ALA A 253 -4.71 -13.34 -42.22
N PRO A 254 -4.19 -13.73 -43.40
CA PRO A 254 -2.77 -13.65 -43.71
C PRO A 254 -2.34 -12.24 -44.14
N ARG A 255 -1.07 -11.92 -43.85
CA ARG A 255 -0.36 -10.73 -44.33
C ARG A 255 -0.27 -10.72 -45.85
N GLY A 256 -0.79 -9.66 -46.49
CA GLY A 256 -0.51 -9.31 -47.88
C GLY A 256 0.30 -8.00 -47.94
N ARG A 257 1.51 -8.07 -48.52
CA ARG A 257 2.30 -6.91 -48.96
C ARG A 257 1.58 -6.22 -50.13
N SER A 258 1.45 -4.91 -50.09
CA SER A 258 1.45 -4.08 -51.31
C SER A 258 2.03 -2.70 -51.03
N ARG A 259 2.84 -2.25 -51.99
CA ARG A 259 3.54 -0.96 -52.10
C ARG A 259 2.57 0.14 -52.55
N ASN A 260 2.93 1.38 -52.22
CA ASN A 260 3.02 2.59 -53.08
C ASN A 260 3.28 3.77 -52.12
N SER A 261 4.26 4.68 -52.23
CA SER A 261 4.88 5.42 -53.33
C SER A 261 3.91 6.31 -54.12
N ARG A 262 4.06 7.61 -53.86
CA ARG A 262 3.39 8.82 -54.38
C ARG A 262 2.11 9.20 -53.67
#